data_AF-A0A5Y2SHN2-F1
#
_entry.id   AF-A0A5Y2SHN2-F1
#
_cell.length_a   1.000
_cell.length_b   1.000
_cell.length_c   1.000
_cell.angle_alpha   90.00
_cell.angle_beta   90.00
_cell.angle_gamma   90.00
#
_symmetry.space_group_name_H-M   'P 1'
#
loop_
_entity.id
_entity.type
_entity.pdbx_description
1 polymer ?
#
loop_
_entity_poly.entity_id
_entity_poly.type
_entity_poly.pdbx_seq_one_letter_code
_entity_poly.pdbx_strand_id
1 'polypeptide(L)'
;MLNIRPSRWFSKPHQSYHLKDENSASLETDLAESVNLCSYRSVREECHEVNISFTLSRQDYDELVKLGCYNAQDIIQKLCNICTSLANKLIIQATAVSHLCKEVNIRLAQDIESYVPSRINAVLDDVRNKKQKNIPSTVRAELLRTAMIKGGYGKMVEGKSQEKLLSFARPGLTAEINTLVDQMLPMSARVVNYLNQAIKPSIYDQTYDAIVSHPDINKMHLQQECYMSVSEILNIARLQAEEWFEEGGK
;
A
#
# COMPACT_ATOMS: atom_id res chain seq x y z
N MET A 1 18.91 -3.08 22.69
CA MET A 1 19.53 -1.73 22.68
C MET A 1 19.68 -1.30 21.23
N LEU A 2 18.82 -0.41 20.75
CA LEU A 2 18.84 0.10 19.37
C LEU A 2 19.73 1.33 19.32
N ASN A 3 20.71 1.30 18.42
CA ASN A 3 21.76 2.30 18.29
C ASN A 3 21.38 3.24 17.13
N ILE A 4 20.68 4.34 17.44
CA ILE A 4 20.31 5.36 16.45
C ILE A 4 21.45 6.36 16.35
N ARG A 5 22.13 6.40 15.21
CA ARG A 5 23.08 7.49 14.89
C ARG A 5 22.37 8.55 14.04
N PRO A 6 22.55 9.85 14.32
CA PRO A 6 21.99 10.92 13.51
C PRO A 6 22.85 11.13 12.27
N SER A 7 22.30 10.88 11.08
CA SER A 7 22.94 11.23 9.81
C SER A 7 22.65 12.70 9.45
N ARG A 8 23.74 13.42 9.16
CA ARG A 8 23.79 14.85 8.83
C ARG A 8 23.08 15.16 7.50
N TRP A 9 22.16 16.12 7.59
CA TRP A 9 21.82 17.20 6.67
C TRP A 9 22.39 17.14 5.24
N PHE A 10 21.50 16.99 4.26
CA PHE A 10 21.72 17.45 2.89
C PHE A 10 20.82 18.66 2.63
N SER A 11 21.40 19.86 2.61
CA SER A 11 20.84 21.01 1.92
C SER A 11 21.03 20.81 0.41
N LYS A 12 19.95 20.80 -0.37
CA LYS A 12 20.02 20.87 -1.83
C LYS A 12 19.27 22.11 -2.36
N PRO A 13 19.77 22.72 -3.44
CA PRO A 13 19.46 24.09 -3.84
C PRO A 13 18.06 24.19 -4.47
N HIS A 14 17.39 25.32 -4.22
CA HIS A 14 16.17 25.72 -4.93
C HIS A 14 16.45 25.80 -6.44
N GLN A 15 15.85 24.91 -7.22
CA GLN A 15 15.65 25.11 -8.66
C GLN A 15 14.18 25.48 -8.87
N SER A 16 13.93 26.77 -9.12
CA SER A 16 12.66 27.25 -9.67
C SER A 16 12.68 27.01 -11.18
N TYR A 17 11.64 26.37 -11.70
CA TYR A 17 11.40 26.33 -13.13
C TYR A 17 10.50 27.52 -13.52
N HIS A 18 11.00 28.40 -14.38
CA HIS A 18 10.15 29.39 -15.04
C HIS A 18 9.49 28.74 -16.27
N LEU A 19 8.22 28.38 -16.15
CA LEU A 19 7.37 28.15 -17.32
C LEU A 19 6.90 29.53 -17.81
N LYS A 20 7.44 30.01 -18.94
CA LYS A 20 6.85 31.11 -19.70
C LYS A 20 5.83 30.49 -20.65
N ASP A 21 4.55 30.70 -20.39
CA ASP A 21 3.50 30.47 -21.38
C ASP A 21 3.38 31.73 -22.24
N GLU A 22 3.90 31.66 -23.47
CA GLU A 22 3.61 32.62 -24.52
C GLU A 22 2.28 32.25 -25.16
N ASN A 23 1.16 32.63 -24.55
CA ASN A 23 -0.17 32.71 -25.18
C ASN A 23 -1.13 33.48 -24.26
N SER A 24 -0.90 34.78 -24.11
CA SER A 24 -1.81 35.70 -23.45
C SER A 24 -2.85 36.24 -24.44
N ALA A 25 -4.05 35.67 -24.41
CA ALA A 25 -5.25 36.28 -24.97
C ALA A 25 -6.30 36.44 -23.86
N SER A 26 -6.26 37.64 -23.26
CA SER A 26 -7.36 38.38 -22.63
C SER A 26 -8.49 37.59 -21.92
N LEU A 27 -8.48 37.60 -20.60
CA LEU A 27 -9.63 38.06 -19.83
C LEU A 27 -9.15 38.56 -18.47
N GLU A 28 -9.25 39.87 -18.25
CA GLU A 28 -9.09 40.52 -16.96
C GLU A 28 -10.11 39.94 -15.97
N THR A 29 -9.63 39.14 -15.04
CA THR A 29 -10.25 38.99 -13.71
C THR A 29 -9.10 38.87 -12.72
N ASP A 30 -8.94 39.91 -11.91
CA ASP A 30 -7.96 40.06 -10.83
C ASP A 30 -8.19 39.06 -9.69
N LEU A 31 -8.05 37.76 -9.96
CA LEU A 31 -8.06 36.73 -8.92
C LEU A 31 -7.26 35.49 -9.34
N ALA A 32 -6.06 35.70 -9.91
CA ALA A 32 -5.06 34.65 -9.96
C ALA A 32 -4.39 34.56 -8.58
N GLU A 33 -5.06 33.88 -7.64
CA GLU A 33 -4.36 33.26 -6.52
C GLU A 33 -3.31 32.33 -7.14
N SER A 34 -2.09 32.84 -7.24
CA SER A 34 -0.90 32.04 -7.40
C SER A 34 -0.80 31.14 -6.16
N VAL A 35 -1.45 29.98 -6.24
CA VAL A 35 -1.41 28.98 -5.17
C VAL A 35 0.03 28.49 -5.09
N ASN A 36 0.79 29.14 -4.22
CA ASN A 36 2.13 28.74 -3.87
C ASN A 36 2.01 27.45 -3.05
N LEU A 37 2.09 26.30 -3.73
CA LEU A 37 2.07 24.96 -3.11
C LEU A 37 3.16 24.77 -2.04
N CYS A 38 4.11 25.70 -1.93
CA CYS A 38 5.15 25.69 -0.89
C CYS A 38 4.76 26.37 0.43
N SER A 39 3.66 27.12 0.52
CA SER A 39 3.31 27.88 1.74
C SER A 39 2.33 27.19 2.69
N TYR A 40 1.94 25.94 2.45
CA TYR A 40 1.05 25.18 3.34
C TYR A 40 1.78 24.24 4.32
N ARG A 41 3.10 24.34 4.44
CA ARG A 41 3.81 23.75 5.57
C ARG A 41 3.63 24.65 6.79
N SER A 42 2.52 24.50 7.51
CA SER A 42 2.64 24.65 8.95
C SER A 42 3.57 23.51 9.38
N VAL A 43 4.80 23.89 9.73
CA VAL A 43 5.83 22.97 10.17
C VAL A 43 5.37 22.41 11.51
N ARG A 44 4.62 21.31 11.49
CA ARG A 44 4.75 20.32 12.55
C ARG A 44 6.13 19.70 12.36
N GLU A 45 7.03 19.91 13.31
CA GLU A 45 8.44 19.50 13.28
C GLU A 45 8.67 17.98 13.26
N GLU A 46 7.62 17.17 13.05
CA GLU A 46 7.70 15.73 12.86
C GLU A 46 7.10 15.37 11.51
N CYS A 47 7.86 15.57 10.44
CA CYS A 47 7.51 15.02 9.13
C CYS A 47 7.80 13.52 9.18
N HIS A 48 6.78 12.70 9.44
CA HIS A 48 6.90 11.25 9.44
C HIS A 48 6.88 10.69 8.01
N GLU A 49 7.83 11.13 7.17
CA GLU A 49 7.99 10.54 5.84
C GLU A 49 8.24 9.04 5.97
N VAL A 50 7.49 8.27 5.18
CA VAL A 50 7.68 6.82 5.11
C VAL A 50 8.73 6.50 4.07
N ASN A 51 9.52 5.45 4.30
CA ASN A 51 10.50 4.94 3.34
C ASN A 51 10.27 3.45 3.15
N ILE A 52 9.80 3.06 1.97
CA ILE A 52 9.57 1.66 1.61
C ILE A 52 10.86 1.10 1.05
N SER A 53 11.36 0.03 1.67
CA SER A 53 12.57 -0.65 1.22
C SER A 53 12.38 -2.15 1.24
N PHE A 54 12.87 -2.81 0.19
CA PHE A 54 12.77 -4.25 0.05
C PHE A 54 14.13 -4.83 -0.29
N THR A 55 14.57 -5.79 0.51
CA THR A 55 15.81 -6.51 0.24
C THR A 55 15.49 -7.76 -0.56
N LEU A 56 15.91 -7.76 -1.83
CA LEU A 56 15.73 -8.91 -2.71
C LEU A 56 16.56 -10.09 -2.19
N SER A 57 15.91 -11.23 -1.98
CA SER A 57 16.61 -12.44 -1.55
C SER A 57 17.52 -12.96 -2.66
N ARG A 58 18.56 -13.70 -2.31
CA ARG A 58 19.44 -14.34 -3.29
C ARG A 58 18.66 -15.28 -4.22
N GLN A 59 17.70 -16.02 -3.66
CA GLN A 59 16.86 -16.94 -4.43
C GLN A 59 16.01 -16.20 -5.46
N ASP A 60 15.38 -15.10 -5.07
CA ASP A 60 14.53 -14.32 -5.99
C ASP A 60 15.38 -13.61 -7.06
N TYR A 61 16.57 -13.14 -6.69
CA TYR A 61 17.52 -12.59 -7.65
C TYR A 61 17.95 -13.62 -8.69
N ASP A 62 18.35 -14.82 -8.25
CA ASP A 62 18.76 -15.90 -9.15
C ASP A 62 17.63 -16.30 -10.11
N GLU A 63 16.37 -16.30 -9.64
CA GLU A 63 15.22 -16.60 -10.48
C GLU A 63 14.95 -15.48 -11.50
N LEU A 64 15.01 -14.22 -11.09
CA LEU A 64 14.90 -13.07 -12.00
C LEU A 64 15.99 -13.09 -13.08
N VAL A 65 17.22 -13.45 -12.74
CA VAL A 65 18.32 -13.60 -13.71
C VAL A 65 18.01 -14.70 -14.74
N LYS A 66 17.48 -15.86 -14.32
CA LYS A 66 17.04 -16.92 -15.26
C LYS A 66 15.92 -16.46 -16.19
N LEU A 67 15.09 -15.53 -15.75
CA LEU A 67 14.04 -14.91 -16.55
C LEU A 67 14.55 -13.77 -17.46
N GLY A 68 15.86 -13.49 -17.44
CA GLY A 68 16.54 -12.47 -18.25
C GLY A 68 16.62 -11.08 -17.61
N CYS A 69 16.34 -10.96 -16.30
CA CYS A 69 16.34 -9.70 -15.56
C CYS A 69 17.66 -9.51 -14.77
N TYR A 70 18.71 -9.07 -15.46
CA TYR A 70 20.03 -8.86 -14.84
C TYR A 70 20.10 -7.60 -13.96
N ASN A 71 19.20 -6.63 -14.18
CA ASN A 71 19.07 -5.38 -13.43
C ASN A 71 17.97 -5.46 -12.35
N ALA A 72 17.68 -6.65 -11.83
CA ALA A 72 16.61 -6.88 -10.86
C ALA A 72 16.67 -5.91 -9.66
N GLN A 73 17.85 -5.65 -9.10
CA GLN A 73 18.02 -4.74 -7.97
C GLN A 73 17.54 -3.31 -8.29
N ASP A 74 17.84 -2.79 -9.49
CA ASP A 74 17.40 -1.47 -9.92
C ASP A 74 15.89 -1.40 -10.10
N ILE A 75 15.29 -2.48 -10.62
CA ILE A 75 13.83 -2.59 -10.78
C ILE A 75 13.14 -2.59 -9.41
N ILE A 76 13.65 -3.38 -8.46
CA ILE A 76 13.11 -3.40 -7.10
C ILE A 76 13.27 -2.03 -6.43
N GLN A 77 14.43 -1.38 -6.57
CA GLN A 77 14.65 -0.05 -6.00
C GLN A 77 13.67 0.98 -6.60
N LYS A 78 13.47 0.97 -7.94
CA LYS A 78 12.51 1.86 -8.58
C LYS A 78 11.07 1.59 -8.14
N LEU A 79 10.69 0.32 -7.98
CA LEU A 79 9.39 -0.08 -7.44
C LEU A 79 9.19 0.46 -6.01
N CYS A 80 10.18 0.27 -5.13
CA CYS A 80 10.18 0.84 -3.78
C CYS A 80 10.09 2.37 -3.78
N ASN A 81 10.78 3.05 -4.71
CA ASN A 81 10.71 4.51 -4.86
C ASN A 81 9.31 4.98 -5.30
N ILE A 82 8.66 4.27 -6.22
CA ILE A 82 7.27 4.55 -6.63
C ILE A 82 6.34 4.41 -5.42
N CYS A 83 6.43 3.29 -4.70
CA CYS A 83 5.61 3.07 -3.50
C CYS A 83 5.84 4.15 -2.44
N THR A 84 7.09 4.50 -2.17
CA THR A 84 7.48 5.56 -1.23
C THR A 84 6.89 6.91 -1.64
N SER A 85 7.03 7.27 -2.91
CA SER A 85 6.51 8.54 -3.43
C SER A 85 5.00 8.63 -3.33
N LEU A 86 4.28 7.55 -3.67
CA LEU A 86 2.82 7.53 -3.62
C LEU A 86 2.29 7.51 -2.18
N ALA A 87 2.90 6.73 -1.30
CA ALA A 87 2.54 6.69 0.11
C ALA A 87 2.69 8.07 0.76
N ASN A 88 3.86 8.71 0.59
CA ASN A 88 4.08 10.07 1.12
C ASN A 88 3.13 11.10 0.49
N LYS A 89 2.86 11.02 -0.82
CA LYS A 89 1.90 11.90 -1.48
C LYS A 89 0.50 11.76 -0.86
N LEU A 90 0.02 10.53 -0.66
CA LEU A 90 -1.29 10.28 -0.04
C LEU A 90 -1.32 10.78 1.40
N ILE A 91 -0.29 10.52 2.19
CA ILE A 91 -0.18 11.00 3.58
C ILE A 91 -0.24 12.53 3.63
N ILE A 92 0.57 13.21 2.82
CA ILE A 92 0.60 14.68 2.77
C ILE A 92 -0.77 15.23 2.37
N GLN A 93 -1.39 14.66 1.34
CA GLN A 93 -2.70 15.13 0.86
C GLN A 93 -3.83 14.85 1.85
N ALA A 94 -3.80 13.70 2.53
CA ALA A 94 -4.78 13.32 3.55
C ALA A 94 -4.67 14.14 4.84
N THR A 95 -3.48 14.65 5.15
CA THR A 95 -3.20 15.45 6.37
C THR A 95 -3.17 16.96 6.11
N ALA A 96 -3.24 17.39 4.84
CA ALA A 96 -3.29 18.79 4.48
C ALA A 96 -4.61 19.47 4.93
N VAL A 97 -4.56 20.79 5.13
CA VAL A 97 -5.73 21.65 5.43
C VAL A 97 -6.48 22.05 4.13
N SER A 98 -6.19 21.39 3.00
CA SER A 98 -6.74 21.70 1.68
C SER A 98 -8.15 21.12 1.45
N HIS A 99 -8.91 21.66 0.49
CA HIS A 99 -10.21 21.11 0.07
C HIS A 99 -10.09 19.67 -0.48
N LEU A 100 -8.96 19.33 -1.11
CA LEU A 100 -8.66 17.97 -1.60
C LEU A 100 -8.54 16.93 -0.48
N CYS A 101 -8.33 17.37 0.76
CA CYS A 101 -8.18 16.51 1.93
C CYS A 101 -9.38 15.57 2.11
N LYS A 102 -10.61 16.05 1.88
CA LYS A 102 -11.83 15.23 2.05
C LYS A 102 -11.88 14.08 1.05
N GLU A 103 -11.64 14.35 -0.23
CA GLU A 103 -11.68 13.34 -1.29
C GLU A 103 -10.56 12.30 -1.11
N VAL A 104 -9.35 12.76 -0.78
CA VAL A 104 -8.22 11.87 -0.53
C VAL A 104 -8.47 11.01 0.71
N ASN A 105 -9.08 11.55 1.77
CA ASN A 105 -9.44 10.77 2.94
C ASN A 105 -10.53 9.74 2.66
N ILE A 106 -11.52 10.05 1.82
CA ILE A 106 -12.52 9.05 1.38
C ILE A 106 -11.83 7.91 0.63
N ARG A 107 -10.97 8.26 -0.33
CA ARG A 107 -10.20 7.27 -1.11
C ARG A 107 -9.32 6.42 -0.19
N LEU A 108 -8.62 7.06 0.74
CA LEU A 108 -7.71 6.38 1.66
C LEU A 108 -8.46 5.43 2.60
N ALA A 109 -9.62 5.83 3.11
CA ALA A 109 -10.47 4.96 3.91
C ALA A 109 -10.92 3.73 3.10
N GLN A 110 -11.34 3.90 1.84
CA GLN A 110 -11.69 2.79 0.96
C GLN A 110 -10.51 1.84 0.69
N ASP A 111 -9.31 2.39 0.47
CA ASP A 111 -8.09 1.61 0.26
C ASP A 111 -7.71 0.80 1.51
N ILE A 112 -7.76 1.42 2.69
CA ILE A 112 -7.48 0.77 3.97
C ILE A 112 -8.52 -0.33 4.26
N GLU A 113 -9.82 -0.04 4.05
CA GLU A 113 -10.91 -0.99 4.29
C GLU A 113 -10.90 -2.21 3.36
N SER A 114 -10.31 -2.08 2.18
CA SER A 114 -10.31 -3.13 1.15
C SER A 114 -9.03 -3.93 1.10
N TYR A 115 -7.88 -3.32 1.37
CA TYR A 115 -6.57 -3.95 1.13
C TYR A 115 -6.36 -5.24 1.94
N VAL A 116 -6.41 -5.15 3.28
CA VAL A 116 -6.14 -6.31 4.14
C VAL A 116 -7.13 -7.45 3.89
N PRO A 117 -8.45 -7.21 3.81
CA PRO A 117 -9.41 -8.27 3.47
C PRO A 117 -9.20 -8.89 2.08
N SER A 118 -8.84 -8.10 1.07
CA SER A 118 -8.52 -8.63 -0.26
C SER A 118 -7.28 -9.53 -0.21
N ARG A 119 -6.25 -9.16 0.57
CA ARG A 119 -5.06 -9.98 0.77
C ARG A 119 -5.36 -11.28 1.53
N ILE A 120 -6.19 -11.22 2.57
CA ILE A 120 -6.65 -12.42 3.28
C ILE A 120 -7.39 -13.37 2.32
N ASN A 121 -8.33 -12.84 1.52
CA ASN A 121 -9.02 -13.64 0.51
C ASN A 121 -8.05 -14.33 -0.46
N ALA A 122 -7.04 -13.61 -0.95
CA ALA A 122 -6.01 -14.20 -1.82
C ALA A 122 -5.26 -15.35 -1.12
N VAL A 123 -4.92 -15.20 0.16
CA VAL A 123 -4.29 -16.29 0.94
C VAL A 123 -5.22 -17.49 1.09
N LEU A 124 -6.51 -17.28 1.33
CA LEU A 124 -7.49 -18.36 1.40
C LEU A 124 -7.63 -19.09 0.06
N ASP A 125 -7.53 -18.36 -1.07
CA ASP A 125 -7.46 -18.97 -2.41
C ASP A 125 -6.18 -19.79 -2.61
N ASP A 126 -5.03 -19.29 -2.15
CA ASP A 126 -3.76 -20.01 -2.22
C ASP A 126 -3.81 -21.33 -1.44
N VAL A 127 -4.37 -21.31 -0.22
CA VAL A 127 -4.53 -22.53 0.60
C VAL A 127 -5.51 -23.49 -0.06
N ARG A 128 -6.65 -23.00 -0.54
CA ARG A 128 -7.65 -23.79 -1.30
C ARG A 128 -6.99 -24.49 -2.49
N ASN A 129 -6.20 -23.77 -3.27
CA ASN A 129 -5.51 -24.29 -4.45
C ASN A 129 -4.44 -25.33 -4.07
N LYS A 130 -3.64 -25.06 -3.02
CA LYS A 130 -2.61 -25.98 -2.51
C LYS A 130 -3.21 -27.28 -1.97
N LYS A 131 -4.32 -27.21 -1.25
CA LYS A 131 -5.01 -28.37 -0.65
C LYS A 131 -5.95 -29.07 -1.64
N GLN A 132 -6.18 -28.48 -2.82
CA GLN A 132 -7.11 -28.97 -3.85
C GLN A 132 -8.53 -29.27 -3.30
N LYS A 133 -8.97 -28.48 -2.31
CA LYS A 133 -10.26 -28.63 -1.63
C LYS A 133 -10.95 -27.28 -1.53
N ASN A 134 -12.28 -27.27 -1.61
CA ASN A 134 -13.04 -26.04 -1.51
C ASN A 134 -13.21 -25.59 -0.05
N ILE A 135 -13.23 -24.28 0.19
CA ILE A 135 -13.63 -23.68 1.46
C ILE A 135 -15.04 -23.10 1.24
N PRO A 136 -16.08 -23.57 1.95
CA PRO A 136 -17.43 -22.99 1.85
C PRO A 136 -17.41 -21.47 2.08
N SER A 137 -18.26 -20.72 1.39
CA SER A 137 -18.30 -19.25 1.48
C SER A 137 -18.56 -18.75 2.91
N THR A 138 -19.40 -19.47 3.66
CA THR A 138 -19.69 -19.19 5.07
C THR A 138 -18.43 -19.28 5.92
N VAL A 139 -17.71 -20.40 5.82
CA VAL A 139 -16.44 -20.64 6.51
C VAL A 139 -15.39 -19.62 6.09
N ARG A 140 -15.29 -19.34 4.78
CA ARG A 140 -14.33 -18.37 4.24
C ARG A 140 -14.56 -16.97 4.82
N ALA A 141 -15.82 -16.53 4.90
CA ALA A 141 -16.16 -15.23 5.49
C ALA A 141 -15.86 -15.20 7.00
N GLU A 142 -16.05 -16.33 7.70
CA GLU A 142 -15.71 -16.46 9.12
C GLU A 142 -14.21 -16.46 9.38
N LEU A 143 -13.41 -17.19 8.59
CA LEU A 143 -11.95 -17.16 8.66
C LEU A 143 -11.42 -15.74 8.44
N LEU A 144 -11.94 -15.04 7.42
CA LEU A 144 -11.56 -13.66 7.16
C LEU A 144 -11.93 -12.74 8.33
N ARG A 145 -13.16 -12.83 8.83
CA ARG A 145 -13.62 -12.01 9.97
C ARG A 145 -12.75 -12.25 11.19
N THR A 146 -12.42 -13.50 11.47
CA THR A 146 -11.61 -13.88 12.63
C THR A 146 -10.18 -13.35 12.52
N ALA A 147 -9.54 -13.49 11.35
CA ALA A 147 -8.21 -12.93 11.10
C ALA A 147 -8.19 -11.40 11.24
N MET A 148 -9.21 -10.73 10.69
CA MET A 148 -9.36 -9.27 10.80
C MET A 148 -9.54 -8.80 12.24
N ILE A 149 -10.39 -9.48 13.03
CA ILE A 149 -10.59 -9.15 14.45
C ILE A 149 -9.29 -9.37 15.24
N LYS A 150 -8.62 -10.50 15.05
CA LYS A 150 -7.34 -10.80 15.72
C LYS A 150 -6.25 -9.79 15.34
N GLY A 151 -6.25 -9.31 14.09
CA GLY A 151 -5.31 -8.34 13.58
C GLY A 151 -5.54 -6.89 14.02
N GLY A 152 -6.60 -6.61 14.77
CA GLY A 152 -7.00 -5.26 15.17
C GLY A 152 -8.00 -4.58 14.22
N TYR A 153 -8.25 -5.13 13.03
CA TYR A 153 -9.12 -4.52 12.01
C TYR A 153 -10.62 -4.83 12.19
N GLY A 154 -11.05 -5.15 13.42
CA GLY A 154 -12.43 -5.56 13.72
C GLY A 154 -13.51 -4.57 13.29
N LYS A 155 -13.27 -3.26 13.48
CA LYS A 155 -14.20 -2.19 13.07
C LYS A 155 -14.51 -2.21 11.57
N MET A 156 -13.56 -2.65 10.73
CA MET A 156 -13.75 -2.69 9.27
C MET A 156 -14.62 -3.85 8.80
N VAL A 157 -14.78 -4.88 9.62
CA VAL A 157 -15.58 -6.08 9.30
C VAL A 157 -16.86 -6.17 10.12
N GLU A 158 -17.03 -5.30 11.11
CA GLU A 158 -18.22 -5.20 11.95
C GLU A 158 -19.47 -4.89 11.11
N GLY A 159 -20.54 -5.64 11.35
CA GLY A 159 -21.81 -5.48 10.62
C GLY A 159 -21.78 -5.83 9.12
N LYS A 160 -20.63 -6.23 8.54
CA LYS A 160 -20.55 -6.63 7.12
C LYS A 160 -21.12 -8.05 6.93
N SER A 161 -21.99 -8.18 5.93
CA SER A 161 -22.54 -9.47 5.50
C SER A 161 -21.44 -10.37 4.92
N GLN A 162 -21.69 -11.68 4.88
CA GLN A 162 -20.73 -12.64 4.29
C GLN A 162 -20.38 -12.28 2.85
N GLU A 163 -21.37 -11.90 2.04
CA GLU A 163 -21.15 -11.47 0.65
C GLU A 163 -20.20 -10.28 0.56
N LYS A 164 -20.40 -9.24 1.40
CA LYS A 164 -19.52 -8.07 1.44
C LYS A 164 -18.10 -8.42 1.88
N LEU A 165 -17.96 -9.37 2.81
CA LEU A 165 -16.64 -9.86 3.24
C LEU A 165 -15.89 -10.62 2.15
N LEU A 166 -16.58 -11.14 1.14
CA LEU A 166 -15.97 -11.88 0.03
C LEU A 166 -15.84 -11.05 -1.25
N SER A 167 -16.37 -9.82 -1.27
CA SER A 167 -16.45 -8.96 -2.46
C SER A 167 -15.92 -7.54 -2.21
N PHE A 168 -14.76 -7.45 -1.56
CA PHE A 168 -14.09 -6.16 -1.40
C PHE A 168 -13.64 -5.57 -2.74
N ALA A 169 -13.77 -4.25 -2.86
CA ALA A 169 -13.26 -3.52 -4.01
C ALA A 169 -11.75 -3.73 -4.16
N ARG A 170 -11.23 -3.61 -5.38
CA ARG A 170 -9.78 -3.62 -5.59
C ARG A 170 -9.19 -2.32 -5.02
N PRO A 171 -8.14 -2.40 -4.20
CA PRO A 171 -7.51 -1.21 -3.63
C PRO A 171 -6.95 -0.29 -4.74
N GLY A 172 -7.38 0.96 -4.76
CA GLY A 172 -7.05 1.98 -5.76
C GLY A 172 -5.56 2.32 -5.78
N LEU A 173 -4.91 2.46 -4.62
CA LEU A 173 -3.45 2.65 -4.55
C LEU A 173 -2.69 1.48 -5.21
N THR A 174 -3.13 0.24 -5.04
CA THR A 174 -2.51 -0.92 -5.71
C THR A 174 -2.61 -0.82 -7.25
N ALA A 175 -3.75 -0.32 -7.76
CA ALA A 175 -3.92 -0.08 -9.19
C ALA A 175 -3.04 1.07 -9.70
N GLU A 176 -2.91 2.16 -8.92
CA GLU A 176 -2.04 3.30 -9.25
C GLU A 176 -0.56 2.90 -9.28
N ILE A 177 -0.09 2.13 -8.29
CA ILE A 177 1.28 1.60 -8.27
C ILE A 177 1.53 0.75 -9.51
N ASN A 178 0.65 -0.20 -9.83
CA ASN A 178 0.84 -1.06 -11.00
C ASN A 178 0.88 -0.26 -12.31
N THR A 179 0.00 0.74 -12.45
CA THR A 179 -0.02 1.61 -13.64
C THR A 179 1.30 2.35 -13.82
N LEU A 180 1.85 2.92 -12.74
CA LEU A 180 3.14 3.64 -12.80
C LEU A 180 4.32 2.70 -13.03
N VAL A 181 4.28 1.50 -12.44
CA VAL A 181 5.30 0.46 -12.67
C VAL A 181 5.32 0.04 -14.13
N ASP A 182 4.16 -0.24 -14.71
CA ASP A 182 4.06 -0.68 -16.10
C ASP A 182 4.50 0.41 -17.09
N GLN A 183 4.32 1.69 -16.72
CA GLN A 183 4.79 2.84 -17.51
C GLN A 183 6.30 3.08 -17.37
N MET A 184 6.86 2.93 -16.17
CA MET A 184 8.25 3.33 -15.87
C MET A 184 9.27 2.19 -16.00
N LEU A 185 8.82 0.94 -15.92
CA LEU A 185 9.67 -0.25 -15.88
C LEU A 185 9.32 -1.20 -17.04
N PRO A 186 9.87 -0.98 -18.25
CA PRO A 186 9.66 -1.89 -19.35
C PRO A 186 10.31 -3.25 -19.02
N MET A 187 9.49 -4.27 -18.85
CA MET A 187 9.90 -5.62 -18.45
C MET A 187 9.25 -6.66 -19.35
N SER A 188 9.90 -7.81 -19.52
CA SER A 188 9.27 -8.92 -20.23
C SER A 188 8.08 -9.46 -19.43
N ALA A 189 7.07 -10.02 -20.12
CA ALA A 189 5.90 -10.60 -19.47
C ALA A 189 6.25 -11.68 -18.42
N ARG A 190 7.33 -12.44 -18.66
CA ARG A 190 7.83 -13.46 -17.71
C ARG A 190 8.31 -12.82 -16.40
N VAL A 191 9.06 -11.73 -16.49
CA VAL A 191 9.55 -10.97 -15.32
C VAL A 191 8.38 -10.32 -14.59
N VAL A 192 7.45 -9.69 -15.31
CA VAL A 192 6.25 -9.08 -14.73
C VAL A 192 5.44 -10.12 -13.95
N ASN A 193 5.20 -11.29 -14.53
CA ASN A 193 4.45 -12.36 -13.89
C ASN A 193 5.11 -12.84 -12.59
N TYR A 194 6.44 -13.02 -12.60
CA TYR A 194 7.18 -13.40 -11.39
C TYR A 194 7.12 -12.31 -10.32
N LEU A 195 7.35 -11.05 -10.68
CA LEU A 195 7.25 -9.92 -9.75
C LEU A 195 5.84 -9.82 -9.13
N ASN A 196 4.79 -9.96 -9.93
CA ASN A 196 3.40 -9.90 -9.47
C ASN A 196 3.07 -11.01 -8.46
N GLN A 197 3.70 -12.17 -8.58
CA GLN A 197 3.45 -13.33 -7.71
C GLN A 197 4.33 -13.32 -6.45
N ALA A 198 5.63 -13.09 -6.61
CA ALA A 198 6.61 -13.34 -5.55
C ALA A 198 7.01 -12.10 -4.76
N ILE A 199 7.07 -10.92 -5.39
CA ILE A 199 7.77 -9.75 -4.82
C ILE A 199 6.85 -8.55 -4.57
N LYS A 200 6.07 -8.14 -5.58
CA LYS A 200 5.15 -6.99 -5.47
C LYS A 200 4.20 -7.11 -4.27
N PRO A 201 3.58 -8.27 -3.97
CA PRO A 201 2.67 -8.37 -2.83
C PRO A 201 3.35 -7.95 -1.51
N SER A 202 4.58 -8.37 -1.26
CA SER A 202 5.31 -8.00 -0.03
C SER A 202 5.67 -6.52 0.02
N ILE A 203 6.05 -5.93 -1.11
CA ILE A 203 6.32 -4.48 -1.19
C ILE A 203 5.03 -3.68 -0.97
N TYR A 204 3.91 -4.13 -1.52
CA TYR A 204 2.61 -3.48 -1.32
C TYR A 204 2.15 -3.63 0.12
N ASP A 205 2.31 -4.81 0.72
CA ASP A 205 2.02 -5.06 2.14
C ASP A 205 2.79 -4.04 3.03
N GLN A 206 4.09 -3.87 2.80
CA GLN A 206 4.90 -2.84 3.48
C GLN A 206 4.43 -1.40 3.22
N THR A 207 3.95 -1.12 2.01
CA THR A 207 3.46 0.21 1.63
C THR A 207 2.20 0.56 2.42
N TYR A 208 1.25 -0.38 2.50
CA TYR A 208 0.03 -0.18 3.27
C TYR A 208 0.34 -0.13 4.77
N ASP A 209 1.18 -1.03 5.29
CA ASP A 209 1.62 -1.02 6.70
C ASP A 209 2.24 0.35 7.07
N ALA A 210 3.07 0.93 6.21
CA ALA A 210 3.66 2.24 6.47
C ALA A 210 2.61 3.37 6.49
N ILE A 211 1.64 3.34 5.58
CA ILE A 211 0.55 4.32 5.52
C ILE A 211 -0.32 4.23 6.77
N VAL A 212 -0.76 3.03 7.16
CA VAL A 212 -1.58 2.85 8.35
C VAL A 212 -0.79 3.08 9.65
N SER A 213 0.55 2.99 9.61
CA SER A 213 1.45 3.28 10.76
C SER A 213 1.61 4.76 11.00
N HIS A 214 1.36 5.57 9.98
CA HIS A 214 1.53 7.00 10.08
C HIS A 214 0.59 7.56 11.17
N PRO A 215 1.10 8.24 12.22
CA PRO A 215 0.31 8.65 13.38
C PRO A 215 -0.95 9.43 13.02
N ASP A 216 -0.84 10.40 12.10
CA ASP A 216 -1.98 11.20 11.67
C ASP A 216 -3.03 10.39 10.86
N ILE A 217 -2.59 9.40 10.08
CA ILE A 217 -3.50 8.54 9.31
C ILE A 217 -4.19 7.56 10.24
N ASN A 218 -3.44 6.89 11.13
CA ASN A 218 -4.01 5.98 12.13
C ASN A 218 -5.05 6.72 12.97
N LYS A 219 -4.70 7.86 13.55
CA LYS A 219 -5.60 8.64 14.41
C LYS A 219 -6.92 8.98 13.71
N MET A 220 -6.87 9.27 12.41
CA MET A 220 -8.04 9.68 11.64
C MET A 220 -8.90 8.49 11.18
N HIS A 221 -8.27 7.42 10.66
CA HIS A 221 -8.97 6.34 9.96
C HIS A 221 -9.16 5.07 10.80
N LEU A 222 -8.23 4.78 11.71
CA LEU A 222 -8.23 3.55 12.50
C LEU A 222 -8.65 3.80 13.95
N GLN A 223 -8.18 4.92 14.53
CA GLN A 223 -8.37 5.26 15.95
C GLN A 223 -7.96 4.10 16.87
N GLN A 224 -6.79 3.50 16.60
CA GLN A 224 -6.32 2.30 17.29
C GLN A 224 -4.84 2.42 17.66
N GLU A 225 -4.53 2.03 18.89
CA GLU A 225 -3.16 2.10 19.42
C GLU A 225 -2.24 1.04 18.81
N CYS A 226 -2.78 -0.14 18.46
CA CYS A 226 -2.02 -1.26 17.89
C CYS A 226 -2.85 -2.00 16.83
N TYR A 227 -2.27 -2.20 15.65
CA TYR A 227 -2.77 -3.14 14.64
C TYR A 227 -1.59 -4.01 14.17
N MET A 228 -1.89 -5.25 13.76
CA MET A 228 -0.85 -6.17 13.28
C MET A 228 -0.45 -5.84 11.84
N SER A 229 0.81 -6.10 11.50
CA SER A 229 1.27 -5.96 10.12
C SER A 229 0.49 -6.89 9.20
N VAL A 230 0.36 -6.52 7.92
CA VAL A 230 -0.33 -7.36 6.93
C VAL A 230 0.26 -8.78 6.94
N SER A 231 1.59 -8.90 6.99
CA SER A 231 2.27 -10.20 7.00
C SER A 231 1.82 -11.14 8.13
N GLU A 232 1.62 -10.62 9.34
CA GLU A 232 1.18 -11.38 10.51
C GLU A 232 -0.27 -11.84 10.35
N ILE A 233 -1.14 -10.97 9.84
CA ILE A 233 -2.56 -11.29 9.61
C ILE A 233 -2.71 -12.33 8.52
N LEU A 234 -1.91 -12.24 7.45
CA LEU A 234 -1.90 -13.24 6.40
C LEU A 234 -1.41 -14.60 6.91
N ASN A 235 -0.47 -14.64 7.85
CA ASN A 235 -0.07 -15.87 8.50
C ASN A 235 -1.17 -16.45 9.39
N ILE A 236 -1.88 -15.62 10.16
CA ILE A 236 -3.04 -16.07 10.94
C ILE A 236 -4.10 -16.69 10.02
N ALA A 237 -4.48 -15.98 8.95
CA ALA A 237 -5.47 -16.48 8.00
C ALA A 237 -5.06 -17.81 7.35
N ARG A 238 -3.77 -17.95 7.00
CA ARG A 238 -3.22 -19.18 6.45
C ARG A 238 -3.30 -20.34 7.43
N LEU A 239 -2.83 -20.14 8.66
CA LEU A 239 -2.85 -21.17 9.71
C LEU A 239 -4.27 -21.62 10.00
N GLN A 240 -5.20 -20.67 10.19
CA GLN A 240 -6.60 -21.00 10.45
C GLN A 240 -7.25 -21.79 9.30
N ALA A 241 -6.91 -21.46 8.05
CA ALA A 241 -7.40 -22.21 6.90
C ALA A 241 -6.78 -23.61 6.81
N GLU A 242 -5.48 -23.75 7.09
CA GLU A 242 -4.79 -25.04 7.10
C GLU A 242 -5.32 -25.95 8.24
N GLU A 243 -5.50 -25.41 9.45
CA GLU A 243 -6.11 -26.10 10.61
C GLU A 243 -7.53 -26.58 10.30
N TRP A 244 -8.38 -25.74 9.70
CA TRP A 244 -9.73 -26.13 9.31
C TRP A 244 -9.74 -27.34 8.35
N PHE A 245 -8.76 -27.41 7.43
CA PHE A 245 -8.62 -28.57 6.55
C PHE A 245 -8.14 -29.84 7.27
N GLU A 246 -7.35 -29.69 8.34
CA GLU A 246 -6.80 -30.80 9.14
C GLU A 246 -7.82 -31.36 10.12
N GLU A 247 -8.69 -30.52 10.67
CA GLU A 247 -9.80 -30.91 11.55
C GLU A 247 -10.98 -31.59 10.82
N GLY A 248 -10.80 -31.88 9.53
CA GLY A 248 -11.73 -32.69 8.75
C GLY A 248 -12.70 -31.90 7.88
N GLY A 249 -12.52 -30.58 7.73
CA GLY A 249 -13.23 -29.65 6.82
C GLY A 249 -14.39 -30.25 6.04
N LYS A 250 -15.53 -30.45 6.72
CA LYS A 250 -16.80 -30.87 6.13
C LYS A 250 -17.68 -29.67 5.85
#